data_AF-U7UG00-F1
#
_entry.id   AF-U7UG00-F1
#
_cell.length_a   1.000
_cell.length_b   1.000
_cell.length_c   1.000
_cell.angle_alpha   90.00
_cell.angle_beta   90.00
_cell.angle_gamma   90.00
#
_symmetry.space_group_name_H-M   'P 1'
#
loop_
_entity.id
_entity.type
_entity.pdbx_description
1 polymer ?
#
loop_
_entity_poly.entity_id
_entity_poly.type
_entity_poly.pdbx_seq_one_letter_code
_entity_poly.pdbx_strand_id
1 'polypeptide(L)' 'MKQGIDVSYAQKGFDFKEAERQGIEFAICRLSWGDHSGYVEQDEEFVENI' A
#
# COMPACT_ATOMS: atom_id res chain seq x y z
N MET A 1 -16.18 -13.93 3.08
CA MET A 1 -14.90 -13.80 2.36
C MET A 1 -14.34 -12.46 2.80
N LYS A 2 -13.06 -12.35 3.19
CA LYS A 2 -12.54 -11.07 3.67
C LYS A 2 -12.27 -10.13 2.51
N GLN A 3 -12.71 -8.88 2.61
CA GLN A 3 -12.44 -7.85 1.60
C GLN A 3 -11.12 -7.14 1.93
N GLY A 4 -10.28 -6.93 0.93
CA GLY A 4 -9.02 -6.22 1.09
C GLY A 4 -8.74 -5.24 -0.05
N ILE A 5 -7.65 -4.50 0.10
CA ILE A 5 -7.12 -3.53 -0.86
C ILE A 5 -5.59 -3.67 -0.98
N ASP A 6 -5.04 -3.21 -2.09
CA ASP A 6 -3.60 -2.96 -2.24
C ASP A 6 -3.34 -1.46 -2.48
N VAL A 7 -2.28 -0.94 -1.87
CA VAL A 7 -1.89 0.48 -1.94
C VAL A 7 -0.38 0.64 -2.13
N SER A 8 0.01 1.76 -2.71
CA SER A 8 1.38 2.09 -3.09
C SER A 8 1.59 3.60 -3.20
N TYR A 9 2.74 4.07 -3.72
CA TYR A 9 2.99 5.49 -4.01
C TYR A 9 1.86 6.19 -4.77
N ALA A 10 1.10 5.44 -5.59
CA ALA A 10 0.03 5.99 -6.42
C ALA A 10 -1.21 6.39 -5.62
N GLN A 11 -1.31 5.98 -4.34
CA GLN A 11 -2.40 6.30 -3.42
C GLN A 11 -1.88 7.18 -2.27
N LYS A 12 -1.16 8.26 -2.60
CA LYS A 12 -0.61 9.19 -1.60
C LYS A 12 -1.69 9.71 -0.65
N GLY A 13 -1.45 9.60 0.66
CA GLY A 13 -2.38 10.05 1.70
C GLY A 13 -3.67 9.22 1.80
N PHE A 14 -3.61 7.93 1.48
CA PHE A 14 -4.76 7.03 1.57
C PHE A 14 -5.38 6.99 2.99
N ASP A 15 -6.71 7.13 3.08
CA ASP A 15 -7.42 7.11 4.37
C ASP A 15 -7.80 5.68 4.77
N PHE A 16 -6.92 5.02 5.53
CA PHE A 16 -7.20 3.68 6.07
C PHE A 16 -8.36 3.65 7.06
N LYS A 17 -8.65 4.75 7.76
CA LYS A 17 -9.79 4.83 8.70
C LYS A 17 -11.11 4.81 7.94
N GLU A 18 -11.18 5.49 6.81
CA GLU A 18 -12.35 5.47 5.94
C GLU A 18 -12.49 4.11 5.24
N ALA A 19 -11.39 3.50 4.79
CA ALA A 19 -11.42 2.15 4.23
C ALA A 19 -11.95 1.11 5.24
N GLU A 20 -11.52 1.19 6.50
CA GLU A 20 -12.04 0.37 7.60
C GLU A 20 -13.56 0.58 7.78
N ARG A 21 -14.04 1.83 7.75
CA ARG A 21 -15.49 2.14 7.83
C ARG A 21 -16.29 1.59 6.65
N GLN A 22 -15.67 1.44 5.48
CA GLN A 22 -16.28 0.86 4.28
C GLN A 22 -16.23 -0.68 4.25
N GLY A 23 -15.68 -1.32 5.29
CA GLY A 23 -15.65 -2.77 5.43
C GLY A 23 -14.42 -3.44 4.80
N ILE A 24 -13.35 -2.70 4.55
CA ILE A 24 -12.05 -3.27 4.20
C ILE A 24 -11.43 -3.89 5.45
N GLU A 25 -11.07 -5.16 5.38
CA GLU A 25 -10.57 -5.95 6.51
C GLU A 25 -9.04 -6.12 6.52
N PHE A 26 -8.37 -5.84 5.41
CA PHE A 26 -6.91 -5.84 5.31
C PHE A 26 -6.41 -4.95 4.17
N ALA A 27 -5.18 -4.47 4.29
CA ALA A 27 -4.47 -3.76 3.24
C ALA A 27 -3.11 -4.42 2.98
N ILE A 28 -2.68 -4.44 1.72
CA ILE A 28 -1.33 -4.81 1.31
C ILE A 28 -0.63 -3.54 0.84
N CYS A 29 0.40 -3.11 1.57
CA CYS A 29 1.20 -1.94 1.21
C CYS A 29 2.44 -2.39 0.42
N ARG A 30 2.68 -1.82 -0.76
CA ARG A 30 3.91 -2.10 -1.51
C ARG A 30 5.13 -1.56 -0.75
N LEU A 31 6.08 -2.45 -0.44
CA LEU A 31 7.34 -2.09 0.22
C LEU A 31 8.35 -1.42 -0.72
N SER A 32 8.51 -1.99 -1.91
CA SER A 32 9.52 -1.57 -2.88
C SER A 32 9.14 -2.05 -4.29
N TRP A 33 9.83 -1.51 -5.29
CA TRP A 33 9.85 -2.07 -6.65
C TRP A 33 11.30 -2.18 -7.15
N GLY A 34 11.47 -2.95 -8.21
CA GLY A 34 12.75 -3.12 -8.85
C GLY A 34 12.58 -3.68 -10.26
N ASP A 35 13.69 -3.86 -10.96
CA ASP A 35 13.70 -4.43 -12.30
C ASP A 35 14.76 -5.53 -12.47
N HIS A 36 14.82 -6.09 -13.68
CA HIS A 36 15.73 -7.18 -14.02
C HIS A 36 17.21 -6.78 -14.05
N SER A 37 17.53 -5.48 -13.95
CA SER A 37 18.92 -4.97 -13.89
C SER A 37 19.50 -5.00 -12.48
N GLY A 38 18.69 -5.33 -11.46
CA GLY A 38 19.07 -5.27 -10.06
C GLY A 38 18.81 -3.91 -9.42
N TYR A 39 18.12 -3.00 -10.12
CA TYR A 39 17.60 -1.77 -9.52
C TYR A 39 16.54 -2.09 -8.47
N VAL A 40 16.58 -1.40 -7.33
CA VAL A 40 15.59 -1.48 -6.24
C VAL A 40 15.35 -0.08 -5.70
N GLU A 41 14.08 0.28 -5.54
CA GLU A 41 13.61 1.55 -4.98
C GLU A 41 12.54 1.28 -3.93
N GLN A 42 12.63 1.99 -2.81
CA GLN A 42 11.65 1.89 -1.72
C GLN A 42 10.42 2.72 -2.05
N ASP A 43 9.24 2.19 -1.75
CA ASP A 43 8.01 2.96 -1.88
C ASP A 43 7.91 3.99 -0.76
N GLU A 44 7.90 5.27 -1.13
CA GLU A 44 7.92 6.41 -0.23
C GLU A 44 6.74 6.36 0.76
N GLU A 45 5.58 5.90 0.28
CA GLU A 45 4.36 5.83 1.09
C GLU A 45 4.34 4.59 1.99
N PHE A 46 5.23 3.61 1.82
CA PHE A 46 5.24 2.42 2.69
C PHE A 46 5.50 2.77 4.15
N VAL A 47 6.41 3.72 4.42
CA VAL A 47 6.72 4.16 5.79
C VAL A 47 5.58 4.97 6.38
N GLU A 48 4.85 5.73 5.56
CA GLU A 48 3.69 6.51 6.02
C GLU A 48 2.46 5.62 6.27
N ASN A 49 2.40 4.45 5.64
CA ASN A 49 1.25 3.54 5.67
C ASN A 49 1.32 2.44 6.77
N ILE A 50 2.37 2.38 7.59
CA ILE A 50 2.57 1.33 8.63
C ILE A 50 2.56 1.91 10.04
#